data_AF-A0A2V8J2Y8-F1
#
_entry.id   AF-A0A2V8J2Y8-F1
#
_cell.length_a   1.000
_cell.length_b   1.000
_cell.length_c   1.000
_cell.angle_alpha   90.00
_cell.angle_beta   90.00
_cell.angle_gamma   90.00
#
_symmetry.space_group_name_H-M   'P 1'
#
loop_
_entity.id
_entity.type
_entity.pdbx_description
1 polymer ?
#
loop_
_entity_poly.entity_id
_entity_poly.type
_entity_poly.pdbx_seq_one_letter_code
_entity_poly.pdbx_strand_id
1 'polypeptide(L)'
;MIFTYRVVQTPGYMVIIAEHDLPPRQIFLDGRSHPKNLDPTWMGHSIGHWQGDTLVVDSVGFNGRAWIDLEGHPFTEKTHITEHWRRPDLGHLEVEFTIDDPSSYVKPWTIKRISDLAPKGEEVAEYICTENNKDVPHLVGK
;
A
#
# COMPACT_ATOMS: atom_id res chain seq x y z
N MET A 1 3.07 12.39 6.34
CA MET A 1 4.08 11.54 6.98
C MET A 1 4.69 10.70 5.89
N ILE A 2 6.01 10.76 5.70
CA ILE A 2 6.72 9.99 4.68
C ILE A 2 7.50 8.93 5.47
N PHE A 3 7.18 7.66 5.24
CA PHE A 3 7.89 6.53 5.82
C PHE A 3 8.77 5.91 4.76
N THR A 4 9.98 5.52 5.16
CA THR A 4 10.90 4.84 4.24
C THR A 4 10.35 3.43 3.95
N TYR A 5 10.46 3.01 2.69
CA TYR A 5 10.12 1.65 2.30
C TYR A 5 11.12 1.11 1.29
N ARG A 6 11.30 -0.21 1.31
CA ARG A 6 12.14 -0.96 0.39
C ARG A 6 11.27 -1.87 -0.45
N VAL A 7 11.47 -1.82 -1.76
CA VAL A 7 10.89 -2.76 -2.71
C VAL A 7 11.92 -3.83 -3.03
N VAL A 8 11.58 -5.09 -2.77
CA VAL A 8 12.39 -6.26 -3.15
C VAL A 8 11.62 -7.04 -4.20
N GLN A 9 12.18 -7.17 -5.40
CA GLN A 9 11.53 -7.83 -6.52
C GLN A 9 12.33 -9.05 -6.99
N THR A 10 11.61 -10.12 -7.30
CA THR A 10 12.05 -11.28 -8.08
C THR A 10 11.13 -11.40 -9.32
N PRO A 11 11.46 -12.25 -10.31
CA PRO A 11 10.62 -12.35 -11.52
C PRO A 11 9.14 -12.69 -11.25
N GLY A 12 8.83 -13.49 -10.22
CA GLY A 12 7.46 -13.92 -9.92
C GLY A 12 6.82 -13.26 -8.70
N TYR A 13 7.52 -12.35 -8.02
CA TYR A 13 7.08 -11.88 -6.72
C TYR A 13 7.78 -10.59 -6.28
N MET A 14 7.04 -9.67 -5.67
CA MET A 14 7.53 -8.41 -5.12
C MET A 14 7.04 -8.22 -3.69
N VAL A 15 7.91 -7.72 -2.82
CA VAL A 15 7.60 -7.41 -1.42
C VAL A 15 7.94 -5.95 -1.14
N ILE A 16 7.03 -5.26 -0.47
CA ILE A 16 7.23 -3.90 0.04
C ILE A 16 7.40 -4.00 1.55
N ILE A 17 8.59 -3.63 2.02
CA ILE A 17 8.95 -3.58 3.44
C ILE A 17 8.96 -2.10 3.81
N ALA A 18 8.00 -1.66 4.60
CA ALA A 18 7.89 -0.27 5.05
C ALA A 18 8.19 -0.17 6.56
N GLU A 19 8.68 0.99 7.02
CA GLU A 19 8.97 1.23 8.44
C GLU A 19 7.69 1.08 9.28
N HIS A 20 6.62 1.69 8.78
CA HIS A 20 5.26 1.54 9.25
C HIS A 20 4.57 0.50 8.35
N ASP A 21 3.60 -0.26 8.89
CA ASP A 21 2.79 -1.28 8.17
C ASP A 21 3.34 -2.72 8.16
N LEU A 22 3.08 -3.43 9.27
CA LEU A 22 3.31 -4.88 9.39
C LEU A 22 1.99 -5.66 9.21
N PRO A 23 2.01 -6.81 8.50
CA PRO A 23 3.16 -7.43 7.84
C PRO A 23 3.51 -6.75 6.49
N PRO A 24 4.72 -6.98 5.94
CA PRO A 24 5.11 -6.49 4.63
C PRO A 24 4.08 -6.85 3.55
N ARG A 25 3.81 -5.90 2.65
CA ARG A 25 2.88 -6.11 1.55
C ARG A 25 3.51 -6.99 0.47
N GLN A 26 2.72 -7.90 -0.07
CA GLN A 26 3.14 -8.89 -1.05
C GLN A 26 2.38 -8.67 -2.36
N ILE A 27 3.09 -8.72 -3.49
CA ILE A 27 2.51 -8.58 -4.83
C ILE A 27 3.01 -9.75 -5.69
N PHE A 28 2.07 -10.58 -6.16
CA PHE A 28 2.39 -11.75 -7.00
C PHE A 28 2.52 -11.35 -8.47
N LEU A 29 3.66 -11.68 -9.09
CA LEU A 29 3.99 -11.33 -10.49
C LEU A 29 4.06 -12.56 -11.40
N ASP A 30 3.59 -13.72 -10.92
CA ASP A 30 3.68 -15.01 -11.62
C ASP A 30 2.53 -15.30 -12.59
N GLY A 31 1.70 -14.29 -12.87
CA GLY A 31 0.58 -14.39 -13.81
C GLY A 31 -0.68 -15.08 -13.25
N ARG A 32 -0.74 -15.35 -11.95
CA ARG A 32 -1.97 -15.85 -11.31
C ARG A 32 -3.08 -14.81 -11.33
N SER A 33 -4.33 -15.26 -11.28
CA SER A 33 -5.48 -14.42 -10.99
C SER A 33 -5.75 -14.36 -9.48
N HIS A 34 -6.60 -13.42 -9.05
CA HIS A 34 -7.12 -13.44 -7.68
C HIS A 34 -7.85 -14.76 -7.39
N PRO A 35 -7.66 -15.34 -6.19
CA PRO A 35 -8.50 -16.43 -5.72
C PRO A 35 -9.98 -16.03 -5.73
N LYS A 36 -10.86 -16.97 -6.08
CA LYS A 36 -12.32 -16.72 -6.11
C LYS A 36 -12.91 -16.44 -4.73
N ASN A 37 -12.33 -17.05 -3.70
CA ASN A 37 -12.74 -16.91 -2.31
C ASN A 37 -11.50 -16.44 -1.54
N LEU A 38 -11.50 -15.17 -1.14
CA LEU A 38 -10.45 -14.56 -0.33
C LEU A 38 -10.96 -14.39 1.09
N ASP A 39 -10.15 -14.78 2.06
CA ASP A 39 -10.35 -14.33 3.44
C ASP A 39 -9.93 -12.85 3.51
N PRO A 40 -10.80 -11.93 3.99
CA PRO A 40 -10.46 -10.51 4.04
C PRO A 40 -9.28 -10.23 4.97
N THR A 41 -8.31 -9.44 4.50
CA THR A 41 -7.12 -9.08 5.29
C THR A 41 -6.85 -7.57 5.27
N TRP A 42 -5.94 -7.10 6.11
CA TRP A 42 -5.57 -5.67 6.15
C TRP A 42 -4.92 -5.19 4.84
N MET A 43 -4.09 -6.03 4.22
CA MET A 43 -3.35 -5.70 2.99
C MET A 43 -4.00 -6.23 1.70
N GLY A 44 -5.09 -7.00 1.82
CA GLY A 44 -5.73 -7.66 0.70
C GLY A 44 -4.82 -8.68 0.00
N HIS A 45 -5.17 -9.01 -1.23
CA HIS A 45 -4.41 -9.84 -2.14
C HIS A 45 -4.05 -9.02 -3.39
N SER A 46 -2.76 -8.88 -3.67
CA SER A 46 -2.27 -8.10 -4.81
C SER A 46 -1.63 -8.99 -5.87
N ILE A 47 -2.02 -8.81 -7.14
CA ILE A 47 -1.34 -9.38 -8.30
C ILE A 47 -0.80 -8.23 -9.16
N GLY A 48 0.20 -8.48 -9.99
CA GLY A 48 0.68 -7.49 -10.92
C GLY A 48 1.23 -8.06 -12.21
N HIS A 49 1.23 -7.22 -13.24
CA HIS A 49 1.79 -7.51 -14.55
C HIS A 49 2.42 -6.26 -15.15
N TRP A 50 3.46 -6.46 -15.97
CA TRP A 50 4.13 -5.37 -16.66
C TRP A 50 3.41 -4.99 -17.95
N GLN A 51 3.23 -3.70 -18.17
CA GLN A 51 2.82 -3.09 -19.43
C GLN A 51 3.90 -2.11 -19.87
N GLY A 52 4.83 -2.57 -20.70
CA GLY A 52 6.00 -1.77 -21.06
C GLY A 52 6.89 -1.50 -19.85
N ASP A 53 7.09 -0.23 -19.51
CA ASP A 53 7.89 0.25 -18.37
C ASP A 53 7.06 0.45 -17.08
N THR A 54 5.76 0.13 -17.12
CA THR A 54 4.83 0.35 -16.01
C THR A 54 4.37 -0.98 -15.43
N LEU A 55 4.52 -1.17 -14.11
CA LEU A 55 3.92 -2.29 -13.40
C LEU A 55 2.51 -1.91 -12.99
N VAL A 56 1.53 -2.66 -13.47
CA VAL A 56 0.13 -2.52 -13.06
C VAL A 56 -0.13 -3.52 -11.94
N VAL A 57 -0.63 -3.04 -10.80
CA VAL A 57 -0.97 -3.86 -9.64
C VAL A 57 -2.47 -3.78 -9.39
N ASP A 58 -3.11 -4.94 -9.24
CA ASP A 58 -4.53 -5.09 -8.94
C ASP A 58 -4.67 -5.67 -7.53
N SER A 59 -5.46 -5.04 -6.66
CA SER A 59 -5.61 -5.44 -5.26
C SER A 59 -7.07 -5.45 -4.80
N VAL A 60 -7.47 -6.57 -4.20
CA VAL A 60 -8.83 -6.82 -3.68
C VAL A 60 -8.76 -7.63 -2.37
N GLY A 61 -9.91 -7.87 -1.72
CA GLY A 61 -9.99 -8.74 -0.54
C GLY A 61 -9.54 -8.06 0.75
N PHE A 62 -9.76 -6.75 0.85
CA PHE A 62 -9.51 -5.99 2.06
C PHE A 62 -10.57 -6.26 3.13
N ASN A 63 -10.23 -6.10 4.41
CA ASN A 63 -11.13 -6.34 5.54
C ASN A 63 -12.04 -5.15 5.90
N GLY A 64 -11.86 -4.00 5.24
CA GLY A 64 -12.67 -2.79 5.48
C GLY A 64 -12.57 -2.18 6.88
N ARG A 65 -11.50 -2.48 7.64
CA ARG A 65 -11.31 -1.97 9.01
C ARG A 65 -10.30 -0.83 9.13
N ALA A 66 -9.65 -0.50 8.02
CA ALA A 66 -8.69 0.60 7.93
C ALA A 66 -9.38 1.87 7.40
N TRP A 67 -8.64 2.98 7.42
CA TRP A 67 -8.96 4.18 6.66
C TRP A 67 -8.00 4.27 5.48
N ILE A 68 -8.41 4.90 4.38
CA ILE A 68 -7.52 5.12 3.23
C ILE A 68 -6.38 6.06 3.60
N ASP A 69 -6.66 7.03 4.46
CA ASP A 69 -5.71 8.02 4.92
C ASP A 69 -6.04 8.50 6.34
N LEU A 70 -5.21 9.43 6.83
CA LEU A 70 -5.34 10.02 8.15
C LEU A 70 -6.53 10.98 8.28
N GLU A 71 -7.19 11.34 7.17
CA GLU A 71 -8.39 12.19 7.19
C GLU A 71 -9.67 11.35 7.44
N GLY A 72 -9.55 10.02 7.51
CA GLY A 72 -10.66 9.12 7.83
C GLY A 72 -11.52 8.80 6.62
N HIS A 73 -10.97 8.86 5.41
CA HIS A 73 -11.68 8.45 4.21
C HIS A 73 -12.05 6.95 4.26
N PRO A 74 -13.34 6.59 4.04
CA PRO A 74 -13.80 5.21 4.20
C PRO A 74 -13.08 4.19 3.31
N PHE A 75 -12.84 3.00 3.86
CA PHE A 75 -12.26 1.87 3.15
C PHE A 75 -13.06 0.62 3.50
N THR A 76 -13.74 0.00 2.54
CA THR A 76 -14.63 -1.15 2.82
C THR A 76 -14.11 -2.45 2.24
N GLU A 77 -14.77 -3.56 2.55
CA GLU A 77 -14.45 -4.86 1.93
C GLU A 77 -14.69 -4.88 0.41
N LYS A 78 -15.43 -3.89 -0.13
CA LYS A 78 -15.68 -3.73 -1.56
C LYS A 78 -14.62 -2.88 -2.26
N THR A 79 -13.60 -2.40 -1.55
CA THR A 79 -12.56 -1.61 -2.19
C THR A 79 -11.74 -2.46 -3.17
N HIS A 80 -11.56 -1.92 -4.37
CA HIS A 80 -10.65 -2.41 -5.40
C HIS A 80 -9.63 -1.29 -5.68
N ILE A 81 -8.35 -1.62 -5.61
CA ILE A 81 -7.27 -0.68 -5.91
C ILE A 81 -6.54 -1.16 -7.16
N THR A 82 -6.42 -0.27 -8.15
CA THR A 82 -5.53 -0.43 -9.30
C THR A 82 -4.39 0.58 -9.20
N GLU A 83 -3.15 0.10 -9.28
CA GLU A 83 -1.94 0.92 -9.14
C GLU A 83 -1.10 0.87 -10.40
N HIS A 84 -0.58 2.01 -10.83
CA HIS A 84 0.39 2.10 -11.92
C HIS A 84 1.72 2.59 -11.38
N TRP A 85 2.68 1.68 -11.29
CA TRP A 85 4.02 1.91 -10.76
C TRP A 85 4.98 2.19 -11.90
N ARG A 86 5.63 3.35 -11.87
CA ARG A 86 6.58 3.77 -12.89
C ARG A 86 7.81 4.40 -12.25
N ARG A 87 8.99 4.00 -12.74
CA ARG A 87 10.26 4.61 -12.36
C ARG A 87 10.81 5.42 -13.53
N PRO A 88 10.40 6.69 -13.71
CA PRO A 88 10.77 7.49 -14.87
C PRO A 88 12.28 7.80 -14.94
N ASP A 89 12.95 7.81 -13.80
CA ASP A 89 14.40 7.97 -13.69
C ASP A 89 14.94 7.25 -12.45
N LEU A 90 16.26 7.33 -12.20
CA LEU A 90 16.88 6.62 -11.10
C LEU A 90 16.42 7.13 -9.71
N GLY A 91 16.05 8.39 -9.60
CA GLY A 91 15.76 9.08 -8.34
C GLY A 91 14.30 9.02 -7.91
N HIS A 92 13.35 8.73 -8.82
CA HIS A 92 11.92 8.85 -8.49
C HIS A 92 11.14 7.58 -8.82
N LEU A 93 10.27 7.17 -7.89
CA LEU A 93 9.22 6.18 -8.10
C LEU A 93 7.86 6.87 -8.05
N GLU A 94 7.14 6.83 -9.16
CA GLU A 94 5.78 7.32 -9.28
C GLU A 94 4.80 6.15 -9.12
N VAL A 95 3.79 6.32 -8.27
CA VAL A 95 2.68 5.38 -8.15
C VAL A 95 1.37 6.14 -8.22
N GLU A 96 0.57 5.80 -9.21
CA GLU A 96 -0.80 6.28 -9.34
C GLU A 96 -1.76 5.21 -8.81
N PHE A 97 -2.54 5.54 -7.79
CA PHE A 97 -3.53 4.67 -7.19
C PHE A 97 -4.91 5.13 -7.62
N THR A 98 -5.67 4.25 -8.25
CA THR A 98 -7.10 4.43 -8.47
C THR A 98 -7.85 3.55 -7.47
N ILE A 99 -8.72 4.19 -6.71
CA ILE A 99 -9.53 3.58 -5.66
C ILE A 99 -10.97 3.52 -6.16
N ASP A 100 -11.51 2.31 -6.24
CA ASP A 100 -12.92 2.05 -6.52
C ASP A 100 -13.57 1.39 -5.29
N ASP A 101 -14.47 2.11 -4.63
CA ASP A 101 -15.30 1.56 -3.56
C ASP A 101 -16.73 2.07 -3.75
N PRO A 102 -17.60 1.31 -4.42
CA PRO A 102 -18.96 1.74 -4.73
C PRO A 102 -19.86 1.82 -3.49
N SER A 103 -19.41 1.30 -2.35
CA SER A 103 -20.13 1.41 -1.08
C SER A 103 -19.86 2.73 -0.36
N SER A 104 -18.76 3.41 -0.70
CA SER A 104 -18.33 4.66 -0.04
C SER A 104 -18.23 5.86 -0.98
N TYR A 105 -17.95 5.64 -2.27
CA TYR A 105 -17.71 6.70 -3.25
C TYR A 105 -18.67 6.62 -4.44
N VAL A 106 -19.05 7.79 -4.97
CA VAL A 106 -19.96 7.89 -6.13
C VAL A 106 -19.29 7.51 -7.46
N LYS A 107 -17.96 7.54 -7.51
CA LYS A 107 -17.14 7.15 -8.65
C LYS A 107 -15.71 6.84 -8.17
N PRO A 108 -14.93 6.05 -8.93
CA PRO A 108 -13.51 5.89 -8.65
C PRO A 108 -12.78 7.23 -8.67
N TRP A 109 -11.73 7.32 -7.86
CA TRP A 109 -10.86 8.50 -7.80
C TRP A 109 -9.41 8.09 -7.72
N THR A 110 -8.53 9.02 -8.12
CA THR A 110 -7.12 8.72 -8.36
C THR A 110 -6.24 9.68 -7.58
N ILE A 111 -5.18 9.14 -6.97
CA ILE A 111 -4.09 9.91 -6.37
C ILE A 111 -2.76 9.48 -6.96
N LYS A 112 -1.87 10.44 -7.14
CA LYS A 112 -0.49 10.19 -7.54
C LYS A 112 0.44 10.46 -6.36
N ARG A 113 1.33 9.51 -6.09
CA ARG A 113 2.44 9.65 -5.14
C ARG A 113 3.75 9.56 -5.90
N ILE A 114 4.71 10.38 -5.49
CA ILE A 114 6.09 10.33 -5.99
C ILE A 114 6.97 10.14 -4.76
N SER A 115 7.83 9.14 -4.81
CA SER A 115 8.82 8.84 -3.76
C SER A 115 10.22 9.09 -4.29
N ASP A 116 11.05 9.72 -3.48
CA ASP A 116 12.47 9.91 -3.77
C ASP A 116 13.26 8.66 -3.37
N LEU A 117 14.32 8.37 -4.12
CA LEU A 117 15.27 7.31 -3.78
C LEU A 117 15.99 7.68 -2.49
N ALA A 118 15.96 6.77 -1.52
CA ALA A 118 16.65 6.95 -0.26
C ALA A 118 18.17 7.22 -0.47
N PRO A 119 18.78 8.13 0.31
CA PRO A 119 20.21 8.33 0.34
C PRO A 119 20.99 7.02 0.53
N LYS A 120 22.22 6.98 0.01
CA LYS A 120 23.07 5.80 0.15
C LYS A 120 23.33 5.49 1.62
N GLY A 121 22.99 4.26 2.03
CA GLY A 121 23.20 3.77 3.39
C GLY A 121 22.03 4.00 4.34
N GLU A 122 20.97 4.67 3.88
CA GLU A 122 19.70 4.73 4.58
C GLU A 122 18.92 3.43 4.34
N GLU A 123 18.39 2.84 5.40
CA GLU A 123 17.69 1.57 5.39
C GLU A 123 16.37 1.71 6.15
N VAL A 124 15.40 0.86 5.82
CA VAL A 124 14.12 0.79 6.55
C VAL A 124 14.40 0.42 8.00
N ALA A 125 14.15 1.35 8.92
CA ALA A 125 14.32 1.13 10.36
C ALA A 125 13.09 0.46 10.97
N GLU A 126 13.28 -0.18 12.13
CA GLU A 126 12.15 -0.62 12.96
C GLU A 126 11.40 0.60 13.49
N TYR A 127 10.08 0.59 13.36
CA TYR A 127 9.22 1.63 13.89
C TYR A 127 7.99 1.03 14.58
N ILE A 128 7.85 1.29 15.88
CA ILE A 128 6.71 0.88 16.69
C ILE A 128 5.98 2.14 17.17
N CYS A 129 4.84 2.45 16.54
CA CYS A 129 4.06 3.67 16.82
C CYS A 129 3.72 3.86 18.32
N THR A 130 3.51 2.76 19.05
CA THR A 130 3.17 2.80 20.49
C THR A 130 4.38 2.87 21.42
N GLU A 131 5.59 2.67 20.91
CA GLU A 131 6.80 2.70 21.73
C GLU A 131 7.07 4.13 22.23
N ASN A 132 7.33 4.27 23.54
CA ASN A 132 7.53 5.56 24.21
C ASN A 132 6.36 6.55 24.01
N ASN A 133 5.13 6.07 23.82
CA ASN A 133 3.96 6.93 23.74
C ASN A 133 3.69 7.61 25.10
N LYS A 134 3.98 8.91 25.16
CA LYS A 134 3.81 9.76 26.35
C LYS A 134 2.43 10.40 26.46
N ASP A 135 1.57 10.20 25.47
CA ASP A 135 0.24 10.83 25.42
C ASP A 135 -0.84 9.95 26.03
N VAL A 136 -0.60 8.64 26.20
CA VAL A 136 -1.53 7.74 26.89
C VAL A 136 -1.97 8.27 28.27
N PRO A 137 -1.06 8.79 29.14
CA PRO A 137 -1.46 9.39 30.42
C PRO A 137 -2.30 10.67 30.28
N HIS A 138 -2.23 11.36 29.13
CA HIS A 138 -2.98 12.60 28.86
C HIS A 138 -4.34 12.34 28.19
N LEU A 139 -4.60 11.11 27.72
CA LEU A 139 -5.90 10.66 27.20
C LEU A 139 -6.88 10.35 28.34
N VAL A 140 -7.16 11.34 29.19
CA VAL A 140 -8.23 11.28 30.19
C VAL A 140 -9.58 11.51 29.51
N GLY A 141 -10.24 10.41 29.14
CA GLY A 141 -11.63 10.44 28.69
C GLY A 141 -12.55 11.01 29.78
N LYS A 142 -13.62 11.70 29.38
CA LYS A 142 -14.77 11.96 30.25
C LYS A 142 -15.71 10.77 30.25
#